data_AF-A0A528IF29-F1
#
_entry.id   AF-A0A528IF29-F1
#
_cell.length_a   1.000
_cell.length_b   1.000
_cell.length_c   1.000
_cell.angle_alpha   90.00
_cell.angle_beta   90.00
_cell.angle_gamma   90.00
#
_symmetry.space_group_name_H-M   'P 1'
#
loop_
_entity.id
_entity.type
_entity.pdbx_description
1 polymer ?
#
loop_
_entity_poly.entity_id
_entity_poly.type
_entity_poly.pdbx_seq_one_letter_code
_entity_poly.pdbx_strand_id
1 'polypeptide(L)'
;MSEQRKFRIRPGRIRSSKAQRARPFIAQALAAAQKAGGSVSRQGRIGPGNRSRFGRGQRASVQANRLLTARSRGAVIKARVVRMNLRGGNLPTHLAYLSREGVTRDGEKARLFGPETEEADAEAFSDRCKDDRHHFRFIVSPDDALEMSDLR
;
A
#
# COMPACT_ATOMS: atom_id res chain seq x y z
N MET A 1 -47.79 21.43 27.59
CA MET A 1 -46.49 22.13 27.43
C MET A 1 -45.39 21.08 27.57
N SER A 2 -44.94 20.49 26.46
CA SER A 2 -43.98 19.37 26.44
C SER A 2 -42.55 19.90 26.48
N GLU A 3 -41.77 19.49 27.48
CA GLU A 3 -40.35 19.84 27.60
C GLU A 3 -39.55 19.24 26.44
N GLN A 4 -39.11 20.09 25.51
CA GLN A 4 -38.21 19.70 24.44
C GLN A 4 -36.79 19.54 24.99
N ARG A 5 -36.39 18.30 25.29
CA ARG A 5 -35.01 17.98 25.67
C ARG A 5 -34.11 18.14 24.44
N LYS A 6 -33.27 19.19 24.44
CA LYS A 6 -32.28 19.47 23.36
C LYS A 6 -31.35 18.27 23.17
N PHE A 7 -31.58 17.50 22.10
CA PHE A 7 -30.74 16.39 21.70
C PHE A 7 -29.43 16.92 21.09
N ARG A 8 -28.30 16.77 21.79
CA ARG A 8 -26.97 17.11 21.29
C ARG A 8 -26.23 15.84 20.87
N ILE A 9 -26.06 15.67 19.56
CA ILE A 9 -25.23 14.61 18.98
C ILE A 9 -23.76 14.93 19.31
N ARG A 10 -23.03 13.96 19.88
CA ARG A 10 -21.57 14.01 20.03
C ARG A 10 -20.93 12.95 19.12
N PRO A 11 -20.63 13.28 17.85
CA PRO A 11 -19.92 12.35 16.98
C PRO A 11 -18.49 12.16 17.50
N GLY A 12 -18.05 10.91 17.63
CA GLY A 12 -16.65 10.61 17.97
C GLY A 12 -15.68 11.08 16.87
N ARG A 13 -14.38 11.13 17.18
CA ARG A 13 -13.34 11.53 16.20
C ARG A 13 -13.34 10.56 15.01
N ILE A 14 -13.37 11.10 13.80
CA ILE A 14 -13.31 10.32 12.55
C ILE A 14 -12.12 9.35 12.62
N ARG A 15 -12.40 8.04 12.48
CA ARG A 15 -11.53 6.85 12.65
C ARG A 15 -11.41 6.25 14.07
N SER A 16 -12.21 6.64 15.05
CA SER A 16 -12.30 5.84 16.29
C SER A 16 -13.22 4.62 16.09
N SER A 17 -12.66 3.50 15.62
CA SER A 17 -13.27 2.19 15.88
C SER A 17 -13.02 1.86 17.36
N LYS A 18 -13.97 1.23 18.06
CA LYS A 18 -13.88 0.90 19.49
C LYS A 18 -12.72 -0.08 19.81
N ALA A 19 -11.48 0.40 19.79
CA ALA A 19 -10.27 -0.32 20.17
C ALA A 19 -9.21 0.63 20.74
N GLN A 20 -9.61 1.54 21.64
CA GLN A 20 -8.68 2.20 22.54
C GLN A 20 -8.58 1.39 23.84
N ARG A 21 -8.37 0.06 23.74
CA ARG A 21 -7.72 -0.64 24.85
C ARG A 21 -6.34 0.01 24.90
N ALA A 22 -6.10 0.85 25.90
CA ALA A 22 -4.80 1.50 26.06
C ALA A 22 -3.76 0.40 25.89
N ARG A 23 -2.86 0.56 24.90
CA ARG A 23 -1.80 -0.41 24.67
C ARG A 23 -1.18 -0.69 26.04
N PRO A 24 -0.98 -1.95 26.45
CA PRO A 24 -0.32 -2.22 27.73
C PRO A 24 0.97 -1.40 27.78
N PHE A 25 1.32 -0.86 28.94
CA PHE A 25 2.42 0.11 29.09
C PHE A 25 3.69 -0.33 28.32
N ILE A 26 3.99 -1.63 28.33
CA ILE A 26 5.07 -2.26 27.55
C ILE A 26 4.98 -1.93 26.05
N ALA A 27 3.81 -2.05 25.42
CA ALA A 27 3.64 -1.73 24.01
C ALA A 27 3.73 -0.22 23.72
N GLN A 28 3.46 0.65 24.71
CA GLN A 28 3.72 2.09 24.61
C GLN A 28 5.21 2.39 24.72
N ALA A 29 5.89 1.78 25.71
CA ALA A 29 7.32 1.91 25.94
C ALA A 29 8.14 1.41 24.74
N LEU A 30 7.79 0.25 24.17
CA LEU A 30 8.43 -0.28 22.95
C LEU A 30 8.22 0.64 21.74
N ALA A 31 7.02 1.22 21.58
CA ALA A 31 6.76 2.17 20.51
C ALA A 31 7.52 3.49 20.69
N ALA A 32 7.63 3.99 21.92
CA ALA A 32 8.42 5.17 22.26
C ALA A 32 9.92 4.93 22.01
N ALA A 33 10.44 3.76 22.41
CA ALA A 33 11.82 3.35 22.15
C ALA A 33 12.11 3.29 20.64
N GLN A 34 11.19 2.72 19.84
CA GLN A 34 11.32 2.73 18.37
C GLN A 34 11.29 4.15 17.79
N LYS A 35 10.41 5.01 18.29
CA LYS A 35 10.28 6.39 17.82
C LYS A 35 11.50 7.24 18.17
N ALA A 36 12.13 6.97 19.30
CA ALA A 36 13.40 7.56 19.73
C ALA A 36 14.63 7.00 18.98
N GLY A 37 14.42 6.09 18.03
CA GLY A 37 15.47 5.53 17.18
C GLY A 37 16.00 4.17 17.63
N GLY A 38 15.49 3.56 18.70
CA GLY A 38 15.82 2.19 19.08
C GLY A 38 15.20 1.14 18.15
N SER A 39 15.68 -0.10 18.20
CA SER A 39 15.06 -1.24 17.50
C SER A 39 14.42 -2.20 18.50
N VAL A 40 13.28 -2.79 18.13
CA VAL A 40 12.58 -3.81 18.95
C VAL A 40 12.45 -5.09 18.13
N SER A 41 12.98 -6.20 18.63
CA SER A 41 12.89 -7.50 17.96
C SER A 41 11.47 -8.09 18.04
N ARG A 42 11.19 -9.14 17.25
CA ARG A 42 9.93 -9.90 17.37
C ARG A 42 9.76 -10.56 18.74
N GLN A 43 10.86 -10.76 19.49
CA GLN A 43 10.87 -11.25 20.87
C GLN A 43 10.83 -10.12 21.92
N GLY A 44 10.62 -8.86 21.53
CA GLY A 44 10.50 -7.73 22.47
C GLY A 44 11.83 -7.19 23.02
N ARG A 45 12.98 -7.60 22.48
CA ARG A 45 14.29 -7.12 22.93
C ARG A 45 14.59 -5.74 22.34
N ILE A 46 15.04 -4.81 23.19
CA ILE A 46 15.48 -3.47 22.79
C ILE A 46 16.97 -3.54 22.44
N GLY A 47 17.34 -3.04 21.26
CA GLY A 47 18.72 -2.97 20.81
C GLY A 47 19.05 -1.63 20.16
N PRO A 48 20.35 -1.30 20.02
CA PRO A 48 20.77 -0.04 19.41
C PRO A 48 20.15 0.13 18.03
N GLY A 49 19.71 1.35 17.76
CA GLY A 49 19.13 1.80 16.49
C GLY A 49 20.06 1.79 15.29
N ASN A 50 21.33 1.46 15.50
CA ASN A 50 22.43 1.67 14.55
C ASN A 50 22.41 0.78 13.30
N ARG A 51 21.27 0.19 12.95
CA ARG A 51 21.07 -0.33 11.59
C ARG A 51 20.43 0.78 10.76
N SER A 52 21.30 1.65 10.24
CA SER A 52 21.11 2.60 9.12
C SER A 52 19.67 2.94 8.71
N ARG A 53 19.34 4.24 8.75
CA ARG A 53 18.05 4.87 8.41
C ARG A 53 17.68 4.86 6.93
N PHE A 54 18.31 4.02 6.10
CA PHE A 54 18.03 3.93 4.66
C PHE A 54 17.32 2.61 4.27
N GLY A 55 16.26 2.26 4.99
CA GLY A 55 15.33 1.18 4.61
C GLY A 55 15.91 -0.24 4.53
N ARG A 56 15.03 -1.24 4.46
CA ARG A 56 15.43 -2.58 3.98
C ARG A 56 15.73 -2.44 2.50
N GLY A 57 17.01 -2.40 2.12
CA GLY A 57 17.39 -2.28 0.72
C GLY A 57 18.65 -1.46 0.44
N GLN A 58 19.20 -0.69 1.39
CA GLN A 58 20.40 0.13 1.12
C GLN A 58 21.56 -0.67 0.50
N ARG A 59 21.85 -1.87 1.03
CA ARG A 59 22.91 -2.71 0.46
C ARG A 59 22.58 -3.15 -0.96
N ALA A 60 21.32 -3.49 -1.23
CA ALA A 60 20.86 -3.84 -2.57
C ALA A 60 20.89 -2.63 -3.51
N SER A 61 20.53 -1.42 -3.05
CA SER A 61 20.57 -0.20 -3.86
C SER A 61 22.00 0.24 -4.15
N VAL A 62 22.90 0.17 -3.17
CA VAL A 62 24.33 0.46 -3.36
C VAL A 62 24.99 -0.57 -4.28
N GLN A 63 24.62 -1.85 -4.19
CA GLN A 63 25.09 -2.87 -5.13
C GLN A 63 24.51 -2.67 -6.53
N ALA A 64 23.21 -2.34 -6.65
CA ALA A 64 22.56 -2.06 -7.92
C ALA A 64 23.14 -0.82 -8.61
N ASN A 65 23.53 0.21 -7.84
CA ASN A 65 24.18 1.42 -8.36
C ASN A 65 25.46 1.11 -9.15
N ARG A 66 26.15 -0.02 -8.91
CA ARG A 66 27.33 -0.40 -9.69
C ARG A 66 27.01 -0.75 -11.15
N LEU A 67 25.75 -1.11 -11.44
CA LEU A 67 25.26 -1.45 -12.76
C LEU A 67 24.48 -0.29 -13.41
N LEU A 68 24.22 0.79 -12.65
CA LEU A 68 23.56 1.97 -13.20
C LEU A 68 24.58 2.82 -13.94
N THR A 69 24.31 3.07 -15.22
CA THR A 69 25.10 3.94 -16.09
C THR A 69 24.32 5.23 -16.35
N ALA A 70 24.94 6.21 -17.03
CA ALA A 70 24.24 7.41 -17.47
C ALA A 70 23.06 7.13 -18.43
N ARG A 71 22.93 5.91 -18.96
CA ARG A 71 21.81 5.46 -19.81
C ARG A 71 20.74 4.67 -19.04
N SER A 72 20.92 4.46 -17.74
CA SER A 72 19.95 3.70 -16.95
C SER A 72 18.75 4.57 -16.62
N ARG A 73 17.54 4.09 -16.93
CA ARG A 73 16.28 4.70 -16.52
C ARG A 73 15.82 4.14 -15.17
N GLY A 74 15.43 5.03 -14.27
CA GLY A 74 14.97 4.69 -12.93
C GLY A 74 13.44 4.66 -12.82
N ALA A 75 12.95 3.95 -11.80
CA ALA A 75 11.55 4.01 -11.41
C ALA A 75 11.39 3.77 -9.92
N VAL A 76 10.47 4.51 -9.30
CA VAL A 76 10.03 4.27 -7.92
C VAL A 76 8.89 3.26 -7.93
N ILE A 77 9.08 2.14 -7.24
CA ILE A 77 8.06 1.10 -7.08
C ILE A 77 7.49 1.15 -5.67
N LYS A 78 6.20 1.48 -5.55
CA LYS A 78 5.45 1.36 -4.29
C LYS A 78 4.71 0.04 -4.24
N ALA A 79 5.21 -0.88 -3.41
CA ALA A 79 4.61 -2.19 -3.18
C ALA A 79 3.62 -2.17 -2.02
N ARG A 80 2.50 -2.88 -2.16
CA ARG A 80 1.61 -3.21 -1.04
C ARG A 80 1.17 -4.66 -1.17
N VAL A 81 1.42 -5.46 -0.15
CA VAL A 81 0.93 -6.84 -0.01
C VAL A 81 -0.14 -6.87 1.06
N VAL A 82 -1.30 -7.43 0.74
CA VAL A 82 -2.46 -7.54 1.63
C VAL A 82 -2.84 -9.01 1.76
N ARG A 83 -3.00 -9.46 2.99
CA ARG A 83 -3.60 -10.76 3.28
C ARG A 83 -5.11 -10.60 3.37
N MET A 84 -5.85 -11.38 2.58
CA MET A 84 -7.30 -11.40 2.59
C MET A 84 -7.77 -12.37 3.68
N ASN A 85 -8.68 -11.90 4.54
CA ASN A 85 -9.19 -12.67 5.68
C ASN A 85 -10.52 -13.39 5.35
N LEU A 86 -11.13 -13.10 4.20
CA LEU A 86 -12.38 -13.69 3.71
C LEU A 86 -12.12 -14.30 2.32
N ARG A 87 -12.62 -15.52 2.07
CA ARG A 87 -12.61 -16.14 0.74
C ARG A 87 -13.37 -15.26 -0.26
N GLY A 88 -12.83 -15.07 -1.47
CA GLY A 88 -13.42 -14.21 -2.51
C GLY A 88 -13.09 -12.71 -2.40
N GLY A 89 -12.65 -12.22 -1.24
CA GLY A 89 -12.10 -10.87 -1.08
C GLY A 89 -12.96 -9.72 -1.62
N ASN A 90 -12.32 -8.57 -1.88
CA ASN A 90 -12.93 -7.38 -2.51
C ASN A 90 -12.32 -7.10 -3.89
N LEU A 91 -11.70 -8.11 -4.51
CA LEU A 91 -10.97 -7.96 -5.76
C LEU A 91 -11.87 -7.49 -6.92
N PRO A 92 -13.09 -8.05 -7.16
CA PRO A 92 -13.97 -7.55 -8.22
C PRO A 92 -14.26 -6.06 -8.09
N THR A 93 -14.61 -5.62 -6.88
CA THR A 93 -14.87 -4.20 -6.58
C THR A 93 -13.62 -3.34 -6.80
N HIS A 94 -12.44 -3.87 -6.47
CA HIS A 94 -11.19 -3.15 -6.69
C HIS A 94 -10.86 -3.01 -8.19
N LEU A 95 -11.06 -4.07 -8.97
CA LEU A 95 -10.86 -4.03 -10.43
C LEU A 95 -11.82 -3.03 -11.07
N ALA A 96 -13.11 -3.06 -10.71
CA ALA A 96 -14.10 -2.10 -11.19
C ALA A 96 -13.73 -0.64 -10.85
N TYR A 97 -13.14 -0.40 -9.67
CA TYR A 97 -12.63 0.92 -9.31
C TYR A 97 -11.44 1.36 -10.17
N LEU A 98 -10.55 0.43 -10.53
CA LEU A 98 -9.37 0.71 -11.37
C LEU A 98 -9.74 0.92 -12.84
N SER A 99 -10.76 0.23 -13.34
CA SER A 99 -11.26 0.31 -14.72
C SER A 99 -12.38 1.35 -14.93
N ARG A 100 -12.56 2.28 -13.99
CA ARG A 100 -13.62 3.30 -14.09
C ARG A 100 -13.29 4.35 -15.17
N GLU A 101 -14.31 5.12 -15.53
CA GLU A 101 -14.19 6.29 -16.41
C GLU A 101 -13.29 7.36 -15.77
N GLY A 102 -12.59 8.14 -16.60
CA GLY A 102 -11.72 9.22 -16.14
C GLY A 102 -10.36 8.79 -15.59
N VAL A 103 -9.95 7.54 -15.80
CA VAL A 103 -8.64 7.03 -15.33
C VAL A 103 -7.56 7.22 -16.39
N THR A 104 -7.92 7.17 -17.67
CA THR A 104 -6.98 7.43 -18.77
C THR A 104 -6.81 8.93 -19.01
N ARG A 105 -5.74 9.32 -19.71
CA ARG A 105 -5.45 10.72 -20.06
C ARG A 105 -6.61 11.38 -20.80
N ASP A 106 -7.29 10.61 -21.64
CA ASP A 106 -8.37 11.08 -22.51
C ASP A 106 -9.75 11.01 -21.82
N GLY A 107 -9.80 10.56 -20.55
CA GLY A 107 -11.04 10.46 -19.78
C GLY A 107 -11.82 9.16 -20.00
N GLU A 108 -11.34 8.28 -20.87
CA GLU A 108 -11.94 6.97 -21.17
C GLU A 108 -11.75 5.96 -20.02
N LYS A 109 -12.51 4.85 -20.10
CA LYS A 109 -12.34 3.70 -19.20
C LYS A 109 -10.95 3.09 -19.36
N ALA A 110 -10.31 2.78 -18.24
CA ALA A 110 -9.05 2.04 -18.26
C ALA A 110 -9.29 0.57 -18.63
N ARG A 111 -8.47 0.06 -19.55
CA ARG A 111 -8.47 -1.36 -19.95
C ARG A 111 -7.53 -2.14 -19.03
N LEU A 112 -7.95 -3.34 -18.65
CA LEU A 112 -7.05 -4.28 -17.99
C LEU A 112 -6.22 -4.96 -19.06
N PHE A 113 -4.94 -5.18 -18.80
CA PHE A 113 -4.03 -5.85 -19.73
C PHE A 113 -3.31 -6.99 -19.02
N GLY A 114 -2.87 -7.96 -19.80
CA GLY A 114 -2.10 -9.11 -19.37
C GLY A 114 -0.95 -9.41 -20.31
N PRO A 115 -0.20 -10.49 -20.07
CA PRO A 115 0.97 -10.85 -20.89
C PRO A 115 0.64 -11.08 -22.37
N GLU A 116 -0.57 -11.54 -22.67
CA GLU A 116 -1.00 -11.95 -24.01
C GLU A 116 -2.19 -11.14 -24.55
N THR A 117 -2.72 -10.17 -23.79
CA THR A 117 -3.91 -9.41 -24.18
C THR A 117 -3.87 -7.98 -23.66
N GLU A 118 -4.34 -7.05 -24.47
CA GLU A 118 -4.56 -5.65 -24.10
C GLU A 118 -5.94 -5.40 -23.48
N GLU A 119 -6.81 -6.41 -23.51
CA GLU A 119 -8.17 -6.39 -22.94
C GLU A 119 -8.40 -7.69 -22.14
N ALA A 120 -7.83 -7.72 -20.94
CA ALA A 120 -8.01 -8.81 -20.00
C ALA A 120 -9.40 -8.78 -19.37
N ASP A 121 -10.04 -9.94 -19.29
CA ASP A 121 -11.32 -10.13 -18.61
C ASP A 121 -11.14 -10.04 -17.08
N ALA A 122 -11.80 -9.05 -16.48
CA ALA A 122 -11.76 -8.78 -15.05
C ALA A 122 -12.40 -9.90 -14.22
N GLU A 123 -13.49 -10.48 -14.70
CA GLU A 123 -14.26 -11.51 -14.00
C GLU A 123 -13.49 -12.82 -14.02
N ALA A 124 -13.01 -13.25 -15.19
CA ALA A 124 -12.15 -14.42 -15.32
C ALA A 124 -10.87 -14.32 -14.47
N PHE A 125 -10.26 -13.13 -14.41
CA PHE A 125 -9.11 -12.89 -13.54
C PHE A 125 -9.47 -13.00 -12.05
N SER A 126 -10.59 -12.39 -11.64
CA SER A 126 -11.03 -12.42 -10.25
C SER A 126 -11.39 -13.84 -9.79
N ASP A 127 -12.07 -14.61 -10.64
CA ASP A 127 -12.45 -15.99 -10.35
C ASP A 127 -11.23 -16.89 -10.16
N ARG A 128 -10.20 -16.71 -10.98
CA ARG A 128 -8.93 -17.42 -10.83
C ARG A 128 -8.25 -17.11 -9.49
N CYS A 129 -8.40 -15.90 -8.98
CA CYS A 129 -7.80 -15.45 -7.71
C CYS A 129 -8.70 -15.66 -6.48
N LYS A 130 -9.87 -16.29 -6.58
CA LYS A 130 -10.86 -16.36 -5.49
C LYS A 130 -10.34 -17.01 -4.20
N ASP A 131 -9.42 -17.96 -4.32
CA ASP A 131 -8.83 -18.72 -3.23
C ASP A 131 -7.45 -18.17 -2.79
N ASP A 132 -6.97 -17.10 -3.44
CA ASP A 132 -5.70 -16.47 -3.11
C ASP A 132 -5.78 -15.75 -1.76
N ARG A 133 -4.93 -16.19 -0.83
CA ARG A 133 -4.87 -15.59 0.51
C ARG A 133 -4.13 -14.26 0.52
N HIS A 134 -3.30 -13.98 -0.49
CA HIS A 134 -2.46 -12.80 -0.56
C HIS A 134 -2.58 -12.13 -1.92
N HIS A 135 -3.00 -10.87 -1.91
CA HIS A 135 -2.97 -10.03 -3.10
C HIS A 135 -1.87 -8.99 -2.92
N PHE A 136 -1.29 -8.57 -4.03
CA PHE A 136 -0.33 -7.49 -4.04
C PHE A 136 -0.65 -6.49 -5.13
N ARG A 137 -0.19 -5.26 -4.93
CA ARG A 137 -0.15 -4.24 -5.96
C ARG A 137 1.21 -3.58 -5.98
N PHE A 138 1.64 -3.23 -7.19
CA PHE A 138 2.75 -2.32 -7.42
C PHE A 138 2.20 -1.06 -8.08
N ILE A 139 2.67 0.09 -7.62
CA ILE A 139 2.55 1.35 -8.36
C ILE A 139 3.95 1.69 -8.83
N VAL A 140 4.13 1.76 -10.14
CA VAL A 140 5.41 2.07 -10.78
C VAL A 140 5.36 3.52 -11.23
N SER A 141 6.32 4.32 -10.78
CA SER A 141 6.48 5.72 -11.17
C SER A 141 7.87 5.88 -11.80
N PRO A 142 7.97 5.81 -13.14
CA PRO A 142 9.21 6.07 -13.85
C PRO A 142 9.70 7.49 -13.60
N ASP A 143 11.01 7.67 -13.47
CA ASP A 143 11.60 9.00 -13.24
C ASP A 143 11.39 9.90 -14.47
N ASP A 144 11.49 9.33 -15.67
CA ASP A 144 11.35 10.01 -16.96
C ASP A 144 9.96 9.79 -17.59
N ALA A 145 8.89 9.84 -16.80
CA ALA A 145 7.53 9.48 -17.23
C ALA A 145 7.05 10.23 -18.49
N LEU A 146 7.50 11.47 -18.70
CA LEU A 146 7.15 12.28 -19.88
C LEU A 146 7.79 11.76 -21.18
N GLU A 147 8.95 11.11 -21.08
CA GLU A 147 9.72 10.58 -22.20
C GLU A 147 9.37 9.12 -22.51
N MET A 148 8.36 8.54 -21.84
CA MET A 148 7.98 7.15 -22.03
C MET A 148 7.26 6.86 -23.36
N SER A 149 6.79 7.90 -24.04
CA SER A 149 6.18 7.74 -25.38
C SER A 149 7.22 7.60 -26.50
N ASP A 150 8.47 8.01 -26.25
CA ASP A 150 9.60 7.89 -27.16
C ASP A 150 10.71 7.09 -26.47
N LEU A 151 10.49 5.77 -26.37
CA LEU A 151 11.49 4.83 -25.86
C LEU A 151 12.54 4.62 -26.96
N ARG A 152 13.69 5.28 -26.84
CA ARG A 152 14.89 5.06 -27.68
C ARG A 152 15.96 4.28 -26.93
#